data_AF-A0A529P4M1-F1
#
_entry.id   AF-A0A529P4M1-F1
#
_cell.length_a   1.000
_cell.length_b   1.000
_cell.length_c   1.000
_cell.angle_alpha   90.00
_cell.angle_beta   90.00
_cell.angle_gamma   90.00
#
_symmetry.space_group_name_H-M   'P 1'
#
loop_
_entity.id
_entity.type
_entity.pdbx_description
1 polymer ?
#
loop_
_entity_poly.entity_id
_entity_poly.type
_entity_poly.pdbx_seq_one_letter_code
_entity_poly.pdbx_strand_id
1 'polypeptide(L)'
;MRKLVLAISMLAVAGSAAFADPIKDRQALMKERGKLAGQLSKVVKGEEAFDAAAVLAALQALQANAEKWDTEKLFPAGSDKG
;
A
#
# COMPACT_ATOMS: atom_id res chain seq x y z
N MET A 1 39.51 -13.77 -17.01
CA MET A 1 38.15 -14.35 -17.04
C MET A 1 37.62 -14.73 -15.66
N ARG A 2 38.39 -15.44 -14.82
CA ARG A 2 37.95 -15.90 -13.49
C ARG A 2 37.52 -14.78 -12.50
N LYS A 3 38.18 -13.61 -12.54
CA LYS A 3 37.83 -12.43 -11.70
C LYS A 3 36.55 -11.71 -12.14
N LEU A 4 36.24 -11.73 -13.45
CA LEU A 4 35.03 -11.12 -14.01
C LEU A 4 33.79 -11.96 -13.66
N VAL A 5 33.91 -13.29 -13.72
CA VAL A 5 32.84 -14.21 -13.32
C VAL A 5 32.51 -14.01 -11.83
N LEU A 6 33.53 -13.94 -10.96
CA LEU A 6 33.33 -13.67 -9.53
C LEU A 6 32.67 -12.30 -9.24
N ALA A 7 33.02 -11.25 -9.99
CA ALA A 7 32.42 -9.93 -9.83
C ALA A 7 30.94 -9.90 -10.25
N ILE A 8 30.59 -10.59 -11.34
CA ILE A 8 29.19 -10.71 -11.81
C ILE A 8 28.36 -11.56 -10.83
N SER A 9 28.94 -12.62 -10.26
CA SER A 9 28.28 -13.45 -9.24
C SER A 9 28.01 -12.67 -7.95
N MET A 10 28.90 -11.77 -7.52
CA MET A 10 28.65 -10.91 -6.35
C MET A 10 27.57 -9.84 -6.63
N LEU A 11 27.48 -9.30 -7.85
CA LEU A 11 26.39 -8.40 -8.25
C LEU A 11 25.02 -9.10 -8.22
N ALA A 12 24.97 -10.38 -8.59
CA ALA A 12 23.73 -11.16 -8.60
C ALA A 12 23.19 -11.45 -7.18
N VAL A 13 24.06 -11.51 -6.17
CA VAL A 13 23.67 -11.74 -4.77
C VAL A 13 23.27 -10.42 -4.06
N ALA A 14 23.86 -9.29 -4.46
CA ALA A 14 23.49 -7.96 -3.98
C ALA A 14 22.10 -7.48 -4.44
N GLY A 15 21.45 -8.22 -5.35
CA GLY A 15 20.07 -7.96 -5.81
C GLY A 15 18.98 -8.36 -4.81
N SER A 16 19.33 -8.97 -3.68
CA SER A 16 18.43 -9.09 -2.53
C SER A 16 18.44 -7.78 -1.74
N ALA A 17 18.13 -6.68 -2.44
CA ALA A 17 17.80 -5.44 -1.77
C ALA A 17 16.72 -5.77 -0.74
N ALA A 18 16.98 -5.38 0.51
CA ALA A 18 15.98 -5.29 1.56
C ALA A 18 14.94 -4.24 1.13
N PHE A 19 14.11 -4.60 0.14
CA PHE A 19 12.98 -3.81 -0.26
C PHE A 19 12.02 -3.79 0.92
N ALA A 20 11.46 -2.62 1.22
CA ALA A 20 10.21 -2.51 1.97
C ALA A 20 9.25 -3.57 1.43
N ASP A 21 8.57 -4.32 2.30
CA ASP A 21 7.69 -5.40 1.90
C ASP A 21 6.46 -4.81 1.20
N PRO A 22 6.42 -4.80 -0.15
CA PRO A 22 5.42 -4.04 -0.91
C PRO A 22 4.03 -4.66 -0.75
N ILE A 23 3.99 -5.93 -0.33
CA ILE A 23 2.76 -6.66 0.00
C ILE A 23 2.23 -6.16 1.34
N LYS A 24 3.07 -6.05 2.38
CA LYS A 24 2.65 -5.46 3.66
C LYS A 24 2.24 -4.00 3.49
N ASP A 25 2.96 -3.22 2.69
CA ASP A 25 2.64 -1.81 2.46
C ASP A 25 1.27 -1.64 1.80
N ARG A 26 0.97 -2.39 0.72
CA ARG A 26 -0.35 -2.32 0.08
C ARG A 26 -1.45 -2.86 0.99
N GLN A 27 -1.19 -3.90 1.77
CA GLN A 27 -2.15 -4.46 2.73
C GLN A 27 -2.48 -3.43 3.83
N ALA A 28 -1.48 -2.72 4.34
CA ALA A 28 -1.68 -1.66 5.33
C ALA A 28 -2.52 -0.52 4.76
N LEU A 29 -2.22 -0.06 3.54
CA LEU A 29 -3.02 0.96 2.84
C LEU A 29 -4.47 0.50 2.62
N MET A 30 -4.68 -0.75 2.19
CA MET A 30 -6.03 -1.32 2.01
C MET A 30 -6.77 -1.46 3.33
N LYS A 31 -6.10 -1.83 4.41
CA LYS A 31 -6.71 -1.94 5.75
C LYS A 31 -7.14 -0.58 6.27
N GLU A 32 -6.30 0.45 6.12
CA GLU A 32 -6.65 1.83 6.43
C GLU A 32 -7.86 2.28 5.58
N ARG A 33 -7.83 2.02 4.28
CA ARG A 33 -8.93 2.31 3.35
C ARG A 33 -10.24 1.64 3.76
N GLY A 34 -10.18 0.35 4.09
CA GLY A 34 -11.34 -0.44 4.52
C GLY A 34 -11.96 0.10 5.81
N LYS A 35 -11.14 0.57 6.77
CA LYS A 35 -11.64 1.23 7.99
C LYS A 35 -12.40 2.51 7.65
N LEU A 36 -11.83 3.38 6.82
CA LEU A 36 -12.45 4.65 6.41
C LEU A 36 -13.75 4.43 5.64
N ALA A 37 -13.74 3.52 4.67
CA ALA A 37 -14.93 3.11 3.92
C ALA A 37 -15.99 2.49 4.85
N GLY A 38 -15.58 1.69 5.82
CA GLY A 38 -16.45 1.10 6.84
C GLY A 38 -17.17 2.17 7.66
N GLN A 39 -16.45 3.19 8.14
CA GLN A 39 -17.05 4.33 8.86
C GLN A 39 -18.09 5.05 8.01
N LEU A 40 -17.75 5.40 6.76
CA LEU A 40 -18.69 6.05 5.83
C LEU A 40 -19.91 5.16 5.54
N SER A 41 -19.72 3.85 5.43
CA SER A 41 -20.80 2.91 5.10
C SER A 41 -21.90 2.86 6.16
N LYS A 42 -21.59 3.09 7.43
CA LYS A 42 -22.59 3.13 8.50
C LYS A 42 -23.53 4.32 8.35
N VAL A 43 -22.98 5.48 7.99
CA VAL A 43 -23.77 6.68 7.69
C VAL A 43 -24.65 6.44 6.47
N VAL A 44 -24.08 5.87 5.40
CA VAL A 44 -24.83 5.55 4.17
C VAL A 44 -25.98 4.56 4.43
N LYS A 45 -25.78 3.58 5.31
CA LYS A 45 -26.80 2.61 5.70
C LYS A 45 -27.82 3.15 6.71
N GLY A 46 -27.61 4.36 7.25
CA GLY A 46 -28.44 4.93 8.31
C GLY A 46 -28.23 4.28 9.69
N GLU A 47 -27.15 3.52 9.88
CA GLU A 47 -26.75 2.94 11.17
C GLU A 47 -26.18 4.02 12.12
N GLU A 48 -25.58 5.07 11.56
CA GLU A 48 -25.11 6.27 12.27
C GLU A 48 -25.75 7.53 11.64
N ALA A 49 -26.07 8.53 12.45
CA ALA A 49 -26.65 9.78 11.97
C ALA A 49 -25.64 10.58 11.13
N PHE A 50 -26.14 11.32 10.14
CA PHE A 50 -25.30 12.17 9.31
C PHE A 50 -24.78 13.38 10.09
N ASP A 51 -23.45 13.46 10.18
CA ASP A 51 -22.71 14.66 10.60
C ASP A 51 -21.83 15.09 9.43
N ALA A 52 -22.11 16.27 8.88
CA ALA A 52 -21.42 16.78 7.69
C ALA A 52 -19.92 16.96 7.91
N ALA A 53 -19.50 17.42 9.10
CA ALA A 53 -18.10 17.66 9.40
C ALA A 53 -17.34 16.33 9.57
N ALA A 54 -17.95 15.36 10.26
CA ALA A 54 -17.38 14.03 10.43
C ALA A 54 -17.26 13.28 9.09
N VAL A 55 -18.30 13.35 8.25
CA VAL A 55 -18.29 12.74 6.91
C VAL A 55 -17.22 13.39 6.02
N LEU A 56 -17.13 14.71 6.00
CA LEU A 56 -16.10 15.42 5.23
C LEU A 56 -14.69 15.01 5.68
N ALA A 57 -14.45 14.93 6.98
CA ALA A 57 -13.16 14.51 7.53
C ALA A 57 -12.81 13.07 7.11
N ALA A 58 -13.78 12.14 7.14
CA ALA A 58 -13.57 10.77 6.70
C ALA A 58 -13.29 10.67 5.18
N LEU A 59 -13.97 11.49 4.37
CA LEU A 59 -13.73 11.57 2.92
C LEU A 59 -12.34 12.16 2.59
N GLN A 60 -11.92 13.21 3.30
CA GLN A 60 -10.58 13.78 3.15
C GLN A 60 -9.50 12.78 3.55
N ALA A 61 -9.71 12.02 4.63
CA ALA A 61 -8.81 10.95 5.01
C ALA A 61 -8.76 9.83 3.94
N LEU A 62 -9.90 9.50 3.33
CA LEU A 62 -9.97 8.52 2.25
C LEU A 62 -9.22 9.00 1.00
N GLN A 63 -9.36 10.27 0.65
CA GLN A 63 -8.58 10.90 -0.43
C GLN A 63 -7.07 10.84 -0.12
N ALA A 64 -6.65 11.25 1.07
CA ALA A 64 -5.24 11.20 1.46
C ALA A 64 -4.68 9.76 1.43
N ASN A 65 -5.48 8.75 1.80
CA ASN A 65 -5.10 7.34 1.63
C ASN A 65 -4.99 6.94 0.14
N ALA A 66 -5.87 7.44 -0.72
CA ALA A 66 -5.81 7.19 -2.16
C ALA A 66 -4.56 7.81 -2.80
N GLU A 67 -4.16 9.01 -2.38
CA GLU A 67 -2.96 9.71 -2.88
C GLU A 67 -1.65 9.02 -2.49
N LYS A 68 -1.65 8.21 -1.42
CA LYS A 68 -0.50 7.34 -1.06
C LYS A 68 -0.32 6.16 -2.01
N TRP A 69 -1.25 5.93 -2.94
CA TRP A 69 -1.22 4.77 -3.83
C TRP A 69 -0.22 4.97 -4.98
N ASP A 70 1.00 4.53 -4.74
CA ASP A 70 2.04 4.43 -5.75
C ASP A 70 2.03 3.02 -6.35
N THR A 71 1.56 2.86 -7.59
CA THR A 71 1.42 1.54 -8.23
C THR A 71 2.78 0.87 -8.47
N GLU A 72 3.83 1.63 -8.81
CA GLU A 72 5.14 1.06 -9.15
C GLU A 72 5.85 0.53 -7.91
N LYS A 73 5.80 1.31 -6.81
CA LYS A 73 6.28 0.88 -5.49
C LYS A 73 5.37 -0.19 -4.88
N LEU A 74 4.07 -0.01 -5.10
CA LEU A 74 2.94 -0.87 -4.81
C LEU A 74 3.18 -2.31 -5.26
N PHE A 75 3.38 -2.47 -6.56
CA PHE A 75 3.27 -3.72 -7.30
C PHE A 75 4.51 -3.95 -8.18
N PRO A 76 5.71 -4.05 -7.60
CA PRO A 76 6.90 -4.39 -8.37
C PRO A 76 6.80 -5.82 -8.93
N ALA A 77 7.52 -6.09 -10.01
CA ALA A 77 7.58 -7.43 -10.59
C ALA A 77 8.03 -8.46 -9.53
N GLY A 78 7.34 -9.61 -9.48
CA GLY A 78 7.60 -10.67 -8.50
C GLY A 78 6.90 -10.49 -7.14
N SER A 79 6.03 -9.48 -6.98
CA SER A 79 5.19 -9.28 -5.79
C SER A 79 3.75 -9.78 -5.95
N ASP A 80 3.55 -10.78 -6.82
CA ASP A 80 2.28 -11.40 -7.14
C ASP A 80 1.85 -12.49 -6.13
N LYS A 81 2.75 -12.90 -5.23
CA LYS A 81 2.51 -13.95 -4.26
C LYS A 81 2.69 -13.43 -2.83
N GLY A 82 1.60 -13.41 -2.06
CA GLY A 82 1.58 -13.07 -0.63
C GLY A 82 0.26 -12.45 -0.19
#